data_AF-A0A5K1C1Z7-F1
#
_entry.id   AF-A0A5K1C1Z7-F1
#
_cell.length_a   1.000
_cell.length_b   1.000
_cell.length_c   1.000
_cell.angle_alpha   90.00
_cell.angle_beta   90.00
_cell.angle_gamma   90.00
#
_symmetry.space_group_name_H-M   'P 1'
#
loop_
_entity.id
_entity.type
_entity.pdbx_description
1 polymer ?
#
loop_
_entity_poly.entity_id
_entity_poly.type
_entity_poly.pdbx_seq_one_letter_code
_entity_poly.pdbx_strand_id
1 'polypeptide(L)'
;VPFFSQMDDQLLDAICERLVSSLSTEGTFIVREGDPVTEMLFVIRGRLESSTTNGGRTGFFNCITLRPGDFCGEELLAWALLPKSTVSLPSSTRTVKALGEVEAFALRAEDLKFVANQFRRLHSRKLQHTFRYYSHHWRTWAACFIQAAWQRYKRRKMAKELMTQESFSMTREQLEEDEGMQNCYEKPPVTSNAKQNLSVTILASRFAANTRKGVQKVTGVTAPSLTEELPKLAKPEEPDFSTEVED
;
A
#
# COMPACT_ATOMS: atom_id res chain seq x y z
N VAL A 1 -15.41 -22.04 0.48
CA VAL A 1 -14.77 -20.75 0.16
C VAL A 1 -15.76 -19.62 0.47
N PRO A 2 -15.42 -18.64 1.33
CA PRO A 2 -16.40 -17.71 1.92
C PRO A 2 -17.15 -16.81 0.93
N PHE A 3 -16.53 -16.43 -0.19
CA PHE A 3 -17.15 -15.48 -1.12
C PHE A 3 -18.27 -16.11 -1.98
N PHE A 4 -18.28 -17.43 -2.17
CA PHE A 4 -19.36 -18.12 -2.90
C PHE A 4 -20.73 -17.92 -2.25
N SER A 5 -20.78 -17.64 -0.95
CA SER A 5 -22.04 -17.33 -0.22
C SER A 5 -22.79 -16.09 -0.76
N GLN A 6 -22.12 -15.23 -1.53
CA GLN A 6 -22.74 -14.05 -2.12
C GLN A 6 -23.21 -14.25 -3.56
N MET A 7 -22.95 -15.41 -4.16
CA MET A 7 -23.42 -15.79 -5.49
C MET A 7 -24.80 -16.44 -5.40
N ASP A 8 -25.60 -16.33 -6.46
CA ASP A 8 -26.80 -17.14 -6.63
C ASP A 8 -26.48 -18.57 -7.02
N ASP A 9 -27.41 -19.46 -6.72
CA ASP A 9 -27.31 -20.90 -7.00
C ASP A 9 -27.02 -21.17 -8.48
N GLN A 10 -27.65 -20.46 -9.41
CA GLN A 10 -27.40 -20.63 -10.85
C GLN A 10 -25.95 -20.33 -11.27
N LEU A 11 -25.36 -19.26 -10.71
CA LEU A 11 -23.98 -18.91 -10.98
C LEU A 11 -23.03 -19.92 -10.33
N LEU A 12 -23.36 -20.35 -9.11
CA LEU A 12 -22.58 -21.33 -8.38
C LEU A 12 -22.58 -22.69 -9.09
N ASP A 13 -23.74 -23.14 -9.58
CA ASP A 13 -23.88 -24.36 -10.38
C ASP A 13 -23.05 -24.27 -11.67
N ALA A 14 -23.13 -23.15 -12.39
CA ALA A 14 -22.35 -22.95 -13.61
C ALA A 14 -20.83 -22.98 -13.38
N ILE A 15 -20.36 -22.52 -12.22
CA ILE A 15 -18.96 -22.65 -11.81
C ILE A 15 -18.65 -24.10 -11.46
N CYS A 16 -19.48 -24.75 -10.63
CA CYS A 16 -19.29 -26.13 -10.19
C CYS A 16 -19.21 -27.13 -11.34
N GLU A 17 -20.00 -26.95 -12.41
CA GLU A 17 -19.94 -27.77 -13.62
C GLU A 17 -18.59 -27.69 -14.36
N ARG A 18 -17.82 -26.62 -14.13
CA ARG A 18 -16.52 -26.36 -14.79
C ARG A 18 -15.32 -26.62 -13.89
N LEU A 19 -15.55 -26.97 -12.62
CA LEU A 19 -14.47 -27.30 -11.70
C LEU A 19 -13.85 -28.66 -12.05
N VAL A 20 -12.53 -28.69 -12.09
CA VAL A 20 -11.76 -29.92 -12.31
C VAL A 20 -11.00 -30.26 -11.04
N SER A 21 -10.95 -31.55 -10.67
CA SER A 21 -10.14 -32.01 -9.54
C SER A 21 -8.65 -31.78 -9.81
N SER A 22 -7.93 -31.24 -8.83
CA SER A 22 -6.49 -31.00 -8.88
C SER A 22 -5.83 -31.59 -7.63
N LEU A 23 -4.81 -32.41 -7.84
CA LEU A 23 -4.06 -33.09 -6.80
C LEU A 23 -2.60 -32.66 -6.89
N SER A 24 -2.03 -32.23 -5.76
CA SER A 24 -0.63 -31.83 -5.67
C SER A 24 0.05 -32.59 -4.55
N THR A 25 1.24 -33.13 -4.84
CA THR A 25 2.10 -33.77 -3.85
C THR A 25 2.99 -32.75 -3.14
N GLU A 26 3.56 -33.13 -2.01
CA GLU A 26 4.47 -32.29 -1.24
C GLU A 26 5.62 -31.74 -2.11
N GLY A 27 5.93 -30.46 -1.94
CA GLY A 27 7.03 -29.82 -2.65
C GLY A 27 6.67 -29.29 -4.03
N THR A 28 5.50 -29.66 -4.58
CA THR A 28 5.04 -29.21 -5.89
C THR A 28 4.80 -27.71 -5.91
N PHE A 29 5.36 -27.02 -6.91
CA PHE A 29 5.04 -25.63 -7.18
C PHE A 29 3.80 -25.57 -8.06
N ILE A 30 2.76 -24.93 -7.55
CA ILE A 30 1.51 -24.74 -8.28
C ILE A 30 1.66 -23.58 -9.26
N VAL A 31 2.22 -22.47 -8.79
CA VAL A 31 2.52 -21.28 -9.61
C VAL A 31 3.69 -20.55 -8.98
N ARG A 32 4.52 -19.88 -9.78
CA ARG A 32 5.58 -19.00 -9.28
C ARG A 32 5.22 -17.55 -9.55
N GLU A 33 5.71 -16.66 -8.70
CA GLU A 33 5.60 -15.22 -8.90
C GLU A 33 6.17 -14.86 -10.29
N GLY A 34 5.36 -14.17 -11.11
CA GLY A 34 5.67 -13.81 -12.50
C GLY A 34 5.10 -14.75 -13.57
N ASP A 35 4.81 -16.02 -13.23
CA ASP A 35 4.25 -16.98 -14.20
C ASP A 35 2.82 -16.59 -14.59
N PRO A 36 2.36 -16.89 -15.82
CA PRO A 36 0.97 -16.67 -16.21
C PRO A 36 0.02 -17.53 -15.36
N VAL A 37 -1.04 -16.92 -14.83
CA VAL A 37 -2.07 -17.63 -14.07
C VAL A 37 -3.04 -18.28 -15.04
N THR A 38 -3.01 -19.61 -15.14
CA THR A 38 -3.87 -20.39 -16.04
C THR A 38 -5.15 -20.87 -15.39
N GLU A 39 -5.13 -21.02 -14.07
CA GLU A 39 -6.25 -21.55 -13.28
C GLU A 39 -6.29 -20.95 -11.88
N MET A 40 -7.51 -20.90 -11.35
CA MET A 40 -7.80 -20.51 -9.97
C MET A 40 -8.05 -21.78 -9.17
N LEU A 41 -7.38 -21.94 -8.02
CA LEU A 41 -7.45 -23.16 -7.22
C LEU A 41 -8.17 -22.91 -5.90
N PHE A 42 -9.07 -23.81 -5.55
CA PHE A 42 -9.84 -23.82 -4.31
C PHE A 42 -9.41 -25.00 -3.44
N VAL A 43 -8.77 -24.73 -2.31
CA VAL A 43 -8.22 -25.77 -1.44
C VAL A 43 -9.34 -26.48 -0.69
N ILE A 44 -9.43 -27.80 -0.84
CA ILE A 44 -10.41 -28.65 -0.15
C ILE A 44 -9.74 -29.40 1.00
N ARG A 45 -8.52 -29.89 0.79
CA ARG A 45 -7.69 -30.55 1.82
C ARG A 45 -6.22 -30.21 1.64
N GLY A 46 -5.46 -30.35 2.72
CA GLY A 46 -4.03 -30.07 2.73
C GLY A 46 -3.70 -28.60 3.02
N ARG A 47 -2.44 -28.21 2.79
CA ARG A 47 -1.94 -26.85 3.04
C ARG A 47 -0.99 -26.42 1.94
N LEU A 48 -1.13 -25.16 1.53
CA LEU A 48 -0.22 -24.51 0.59
C LEU A 48 0.52 -23.39 1.32
N GLU A 49 1.78 -23.19 0.96
CA GLU A 49 2.51 -21.97 1.25
C GLU A 49 2.31 -21.00 0.11
N SER A 50 1.95 -19.76 0.41
CA SER A 50 1.92 -18.67 -0.55
C SER A 50 2.88 -17.58 -0.11
N SER A 51 3.92 -17.32 -0.91
CA SER A 51 4.95 -16.34 -0.63
C SER A 51 5.08 -15.31 -1.74
N THR A 52 5.44 -14.07 -1.42
CA THR A 52 5.70 -13.02 -2.40
C THR A 52 6.87 -12.15 -1.95
N THR A 53 7.68 -11.76 -2.94
CA THR A 53 8.75 -10.78 -2.79
C THR A 53 8.36 -9.40 -3.33
N ASN A 54 7.11 -9.24 -3.78
CA ASN A 54 6.59 -8.03 -4.40
C ASN A 54 7.49 -7.55 -5.55
N GLY A 55 7.76 -8.45 -6.49
CA GLY A 55 8.62 -8.21 -7.65
C GLY A 55 10.09 -8.12 -7.30
N GLY A 56 10.57 -8.92 -6.34
CA GLY A 56 11.98 -8.95 -5.95
C GLY A 56 12.45 -7.77 -5.11
N ARG A 57 11.54 -7.07 -4.42
CA ARG A 57 11.90 -5.92 -3.60
C ARG A 57 12.73 -6.35 -2.38
N THR A 58 13.91 -5.76 -2.23
CA THR A 58 14.80 -6.01 -1.09
C THR A 58 14.11 -5.69 0.24
N GLY A 59 14.20 -6.61 1.21
CA GLY A 59 13.59 -6.46 2.52
C GLY A 59 12.07 -6.67 2.55
N PHE A 60 11.45 -7.13 1.45
CA PHE A 60 10.04 -7.49 1.41
C PHE A 60 9.88 -8.99 1.19
N PHE A 61 9.35 -9.69 2.19
CA PHE A 61 8.94 -11.08 2.07
C PHE A 61 7.65 -11.26 2.87
N ASN A 62 6.59 -11.67 2.18
CA ASN A 62 5.32 -12.00 2.82
C ASN A 62 4.98 -13.45 2.52
N CYS A 63 4.91 -14.26 3.56
CA CYS A 63 4.53 -15.67 3.48
C CYS A 63 3.28 -15.92 4.34
N ILE A 64 2.34 -16.67 3.79
CA ILE A 64 1.11 -17.12 4.46
C ILE A 64 0.88 -18.59 4.13
N THR A 65 0.11 -19.27 4.98
CA THR A 65 -0.36 -20.63 4.71
C THR A 65 -1.82 -20.59 4.28
N LEU A 66 -2.10 -21.09 3.08
CA LEU A 66 -3.46 -21.34 2.60
C LEU A 66 -3.96 -22.68 3.16
N ARG A 67 -5.18 -22.67 3.68
CA ARG A 67 -5.85 -23.77 4.37
C ARG A 67 -7.09 -24.21 3.60
N PRO A 68 -7.73 -25.33 3.97
CA PRO A 68 -9.02 -25.71 3.41
C PRO A 68 -10.02 -24.55 3.47
N GLY A 69 -10.62 -24.22 2.33
CA GLY A 69 -11.53 -23.09 2.15
C GLY A 69 -10.88 -21.83 1.58
N ASP A 70 -9.55 -21.73 1.55
CA ASP A 70 -8.79 -20.68 0.89
C ASP A 70 -8.60 -20.98 -0.62
N PHE A 71 -8.12 -19.99 -1.36
CA PHE A 71 -7.91 -20.08 -2.80
C PHE A 71 -6.69 -19.29 -3.27
N CYS A 72 -6.20 -19.58 -4.47
CA CYS A 72 -5.17 -18.82 -5.17
C CYS A 72 -5.50 -18.66 -6.66
N GLY A 73 -4.78 -17.78 -7.37
CA GLY A 73 -5.11 -17.41 -8.76
C GLY A 73 -6.20 -16.35 -8.86
N GLU A 74 -6.36 -15.54 -7.81
CA GLU A 74 -7.36 -14.47 -7.70
C GLU A 74 -7.18 -13.35 -8.74
N GLU A 75 -5.99 -13.26 -9.35
CA GLU A 75 -5.68 -12.39 -10.48
C GLU A 75 -6.62 -12.63 -11.67
N LEU A 76 -7.05 -13.88 -11.86
CA LEU A 76 -7.98 -14.26 -12.91
C LEU A 76 -9.37 -13.63 -12.76
N LEU A 77 -9.79 -13.32 -11.53
CA LEU A 77 -11.09 -12.67 -11.31
C LEU A 77 -11.09 -11.25 -11.88
N ALA A 78 -10.04 -10.47 -11.61
CA ALA A 78 -9.91 -9.13 -12.15
C ALA A 78 -9.83 -9.15 -13.68
N TRP A 79 -9.05 -10.08 -14.24
CA TRP A 79 -8.93 -10.26 -15.69
C TRP A 79 -10.26 -10.69 -16.34
N ALA A 80 -10.95 -11.68 -15.78
CA ALA A 80 -12.19 -12.18 -16.35
C ALA A 80 -13.32 -11.15 -16.31
N LEU A 81 -13.36 -10.29 -15.28
CA LEU A 81 -14.38 -9.25 -15.10
C LEU A 81 -14.19 -8.01 -15.97
N LEU A 82 -13.02 -7.84 -16.60
CA LEU A 82 -12.76 -6.72 -17.51
C LEU A 82 -13.49 -6.93 -18.86
N PRO A 83 -14.29 -5.96 -19.33
CA PRO A 83 -15.01 -6.04 -20.61
C PRO A 83 -14.08 -6.21 -21.82
N LYS A 84 -12.85 -5.69 -21.72
CA LYS A 84 -11.80 -5.77 -22.74
C LYS A 84 -10.56 -6.48 -22.19
N SER A 85 -10.76 -7.63 -21.55
CA SER A 85 -9.61 -8.44 -21.13
C SER A 85 -8.77 -8.81 -22.36
N THR A 86 -7.47 -8.55 -22.29
CA THR A 86 -6.53 -8.97 -23.32
C THR A 86 -6.49 -10.49 -23.41
N VAL A 87 -6.08 -11.02 -24.56
CA VAL A 87 -5.87 -12.47 -24.76
C VAL A 87 -4.77 -13.01 -23.82
N SER A 88 -3.88 -12.14 -23.33
CA SER A 88 -2.83 -12.50 -22.38
C SER A 88 -3.39 -12.72 -20.98
N LEU A 89 -3.01 -13.86 -20.38
CA LEU A 89 -3.29 -14.15 -18.98
C LEU A 89 -2.52 -13.20 -18.04
N PRO A 90 -3.07 -12.89 -16.86
CA PRO A 90 -2.36 -12.09 -15.86
C PRO A 90 -1.19 -12.88 -15.28
N SER A 91 -0.13 -12.17 -14.89
CA SER A 91 1.00 -12.76 -14.15
C SER A 91 0.66 -12.95 -12.68
N SER A 92 1.14 -14.05 -12.09
CA SER A 92 0.94 -14.36 -10.69
C SER A 92 1.73 -13.42 -9.78
N THR A 93 1.10 -12.96 -8.71
CA THR A 93 1.72 -12.06 -7.73
C THR A 93 2.45 -12.79 -6.61
N ARG A 94 2.26 -14.12 -6.48
CA ARG A 94 2.79 -14.93 -5.38
C ARG A 94 3.22 -16.30 -5.88
N THR A 95 4.29 -16.83 -5.31
CA THR A 95 4.67 -18.23 -5.47
C THR A 95 3.84 -19.10 -4.53
N VAL A 96 3.20 -20.14 -5.06
CA VAL A 96 2.40 -21.09 -4.30
C VAL A 96 3.01 -22.48 -4.37
N LYS A 97 3.29 -23.07 -3.21
CA LYS A 97 3.94 -24.37 -3.07
C LYS A 97 3.14 -25.28 -2.14
N ALA A 98 3.01 -26.55 -2.50
CA ALA A 98 2.40 -27.56 -1.65
C ALA A 98 3.33 -27.95 -0.49
N LEU A 99 2.79 -27.89 0.73
CA LEU A 99 3.49 -28.30 1.96
C LEU A 99 3.23 -29.77 2.35
N GLY A 100 2.41 -30.46 1.57
CA GLY A 100 1.98 -31.84 1.78
C GLY A 100 1.09 -32.27 0.62
N GLU A 101 0.36 -33.37 0.78
CA GLU A 101 -0.71 -33.72 -0.15
C GLU A 101 -1.85 -32.70 -0.07
N VAL A 102 -2.22 -32.15 -1.22
CA VAL A 102 -3.28 -31.16 -1.36
C VAL A 102 -4.31 -31.63 -2.37
N GLU A 103 -5.57 -31.60 -1.96
CA GLU A 103 -6.72 -31.78 -2.83
C GLU A 103 -7.36 -30.41 -3.03
N ALA A 104 -7.54 -30.02 -4.29
CA ALA A 104 -8.14 -28.76 -4.68
C ALA A 104 -9.07 -28.94 -5.88
N PHE A 105 -9.93 -27.96 -6.10
CA PHE A 105 -10.62 -27.79 -7.38
C PHE A 105 -9.96 -26.66 -8.17
N ALA A 106 -9.71 -26.88 -9.45
CA ALA A 106 -9.21 -25.90 -10.39
C ALA A 106 -10.36 -25.37 -11.26
N LEU A 107 -10.41 -24.05 -11.43
CA LEU A 107 -11.24 -23.37 -12.43
C LEU A 107 -10.31 -22.69 -13.43
N ARG A 108 -10.37 -23.12 -14.69
CA ARG A 108 -9.49 -22.56 -15.73
C ARG A 108 -9.88 -21.14 -16.08
N ALA A 109 -8.91 -20.36 -16.56
CA ALA A 109 -9.13 -18.99 -17.00
C ALA A 109 -10.22 -18.88 -18.07
N GLU A 110 -10.22 -19.78 -19.06
CA GLU A 110 -11.20 -19.81 -20.15
C GLU A 110 -12.63 -20.04 -19.62
N ASP A 111 -12.78 -20.99 -18.71
CA ASP A 111 -14.05 -21.34 -18.07
C ASP A 111 -14.57 -20.19 -17.20
N LEU A 112 -13.68 -19.56 -16.41
CA LEU A 112 -14.03 -18.38 -15.64
C LEU A 112 -14.44 -17.21 -16.54
N LYS A 113 -13.75 -17.00 -17.66
CA LYS A 113 -14.09 -15.94 -18.62
C LYS A 113 -15.44 -16.21 -19.27
N PHE A 114 -15.73 -17.46 -19.61
CA PHE A 114 -17.03 -17.87 -20.13
C PHE A 114 -18.14 -17.54 -19.13
N VAL A 115 -18.00 -17.94 -17.87
CA VAL A 115 -18.97 -17.65 -16.81
C VAL A 115 -19.12 -16.13 -16.60
N ALA A 116 -18.02 -15.38 -16.56
CA ALA A 116 -18.07 -13.94 -16.41
C ALA A 116 -18.88 -13.25 -17.53
N ASN A 117 -18.69 -13.69 -18.77
CA ASN A 117 -19.40 -13.13 -19.92
C ASN A 117 -20.89 -13.48 -19.94
N GLN A 118 -21.27 -14.67 -19.46
CA GLN A 118 -22.67 -15.12 -19.43
C GLN A 118 -23.46 -14.49 -18.27
N PHE A 119 -22.83 -14.33 -17.11
CA PHE A 119 -23.51 -13.92 -15.89
C PHE A 119 -23.17 -12.47 -15.53
N ARG A 120 -24.01 -11.53 -15.96
CA ARG A 120 -23.87 -10.09 -15.62
C ARG A 120 -23.76 -9.84 -14.11
N ARG A 121 -24.36 -10.71 -13.30
CA ARG A 121 -24.32 -10.64 -11.84
C ARG A 121 -22.91 -10.81 -11.26
N LEU A 122 -22.00 -11.51 -11.95
CA LEU A 122 -20.58 -11.58 -11.56
C LEU A 122 -19.91 -10.19 -11.59
N HIS A 123 -20.43 -9.26 -12.41
CA HIS A 123 -19.99 -7.87 -12.46
C HIS A 123 -20.62 -6.98 -11.37
N SER A 124 -21.45 -7.52 -10.47
CA SER A 124 -22.02 -6.74 -9.38
C SER A 124 -20.93 -6.14 -8.50
N ARG A 125 -21.03 -4.83 -8.20
CA ARG A 125 -20.12 -4.14 -7.27
C ARG A 125 -19.98 -4.89 -5.96
N LYS A 126 -21.08 -5.44 -5.43
CA LYS A 126 -21.08 -6.21 -4.16
C LYS A 126 -20.13 -7.42 -4.23
N LEU A 127 -20.23 -8.22 -5.29
CA LEU A 127 -19.37 -9.39 -5.47
C LEU A 127 -17.91 -8.98 -5.71
N GLN A 128 -17.67 -7.94 -6.51
CA GLN A 128 -16.33 -7.40 -6.74
C GLN A 128 -15.64 -6.93 -5.45
N HIS A 129 -16.37 -6.21 -4.59
CA HIS A 129 -15.85 -5.79 -3.28
C HIS A 129 -15.52 -7.00 -2.40
N THR A 130 -16.35 -8.04 -2.44
CA THR A 130 -16.11 -9.28 -1.70
C THR A 130 -14.87 -10.01 -2.22
N PHE A 131 -14.67 -10.10 -3.53
CA PHE A 131 -13.44 -10.64 -4.12
C PHE A 131 -12.19 -9.87 -3.65
N ARG A 132 -12.23 -8.54 -3.69
CA ARG A 132 -11.14 -7.68 -3.17
C ARG A 132 -10.90 -7.91 -1.68
N TYR A 133 -11.96 -8.08 -0.90
CA TYR A 133 -11.85 -8.32 0.54
C TYR A 133 -11.19 -9.65 0.87
N TYR A 134 -11.44 -10.71 0.09
CA TYR A 134 -10.84 -12.03 0.32
C TYR A 134 -9.46 -12.21 -0.33
N SER A 135 -9.10 -11.34 -1.27
CA SER A 135 -7.80 -11.38 -1.94
C SER A 135 -6.63 -11.10 -1.00
N HIS A 136 -5.64 -11.99 -1.02
CA HIS A 136 -4.41 -11.81 -0.26
C HIS A 136 -3.55 -10.67 -0.80
N HIS A 137 -3.54 -10.46 -2.12
CA HIS A 137 -2.85 -9.36 -2.75
C HIS A 137 -3.40 -8.00 -2.27
N TRP A 138 -4.71 -7.80 -2.35
CA TRP A 138 -5.37 -6.55 -1.91
C TRP A 138 -5.19 -6.29 -0.42
N ARG A 139 -5.27 -7.32 0.43
CA ARG A 139 -4.99 -7.20 1.87
C ARG A 139 -3.56 -6.77 2.16
N THR A 140 -2.59 -7.36 1.45
CA THR A 140 -1.17 -7.02 1.60
C THR A 140 -0.93 -5.57 1.18
N TRP A 141 -1.48 -5.16 0.04
CA TRP A 141 -1.39 -3.77 -0.42
C TRP A 141 -1.98 -2.79 0.60
N ALA A 142 -3.19 -3.07 1.12
CA ALA A 142 -3.84 -2.21 2.11
C ALA A 142 -3.02 -2.08 3.39
N ALA A 143 -2.46 -3.19 3.90
CA ALA A 143 -1.58 -3.17 5.07
C ALA A 143 -0.34 -2.30 4.82
N CYS A 144 0.33 -2.49 3.67
CA CYS A 144 1.50 -1.69 3.30
C CYS A 144 1.17 -0.20 3.12
N PHE A 145 0.00 0.12 2.56
CA PHE A 145 -0.46 1.49 2.39
C PHE A 145 -0.65 2.19 3.74
N ILE A 146 -1.32 1.53 4.69
CA ILE A 146 -1.52 2.05 6.05
C ILE A 146 -0.16 2.22 6.75
N GLN A 147 0.73 1.23 6.65
CA GLN A 147 2.08 1.30 7.21
C GLN A 147 2.87 2.50 6.68
N ALA A 148 2.85 2.73 5.36
CA ALA A 148 3.52 3.86 4.75
C ALA A 148 2.95 5.21 5.23
N ALA A 149 1.62 5.32 5.34
CA ALA A 149 0.97 6.50 5.87
C ALA A 149 1.37 6.79 7.32
N TRP A 150 1.40 5.76 8.17
CA TRP A 150 1.84 5.86 9.56
C TRP A 150 3.31 6.28 9.69
N GLN A 151 4.20 5.68 8.90
CA GLN A 151 5.62 6.04 8.90
C GLN A 151 5.82 7.50 8.47
N ARG A 152 5.06 7.97 7.47
CA ARG A 152 5.07 9.38 7.04
C ARG A 152 4.58 10.30 8.16
N TYR A 153 3.51 9.93 8.86
CA TYR A 153 3.03 10.68 10.02
C TYR A 153 4.10 10.76 11.12
N LYS A 154 4.69 9.62 11.50
CA LYS A 154 5.74 9.56 12.54
C LYS A 154 6.94 10.44 12.20
N ARG A 155 7.41 10.43 10.94
CA ARG A 155 8.48 11.33 10.48
C ARG A 155 8.11 12.80 10.59
N ARG A 156 6.89 13.17 10.15
CA ARG A 156 6.40 14.54 10.29
C ARG A 156 6.30 14.98 11.75
N LYS A 157 5.90 14.08 12.65
CA LYS A 157 5.84 14.37 14.09
C LYS A 157 7.24 14.60 14.67
N MET A 158 8.20 13.71 14.41
CA MET A 158 9.59 13.86 14.87
C MET A 158 10.24 15.13 14.30
N ALA A 159 10.01 15.45 13.02
CA ALA A 159 10.54 16.68 12.43
C ALA A 159 9.97 17.94 13.08
N LYS A 160 8.67 17.94 13.43
CA LYS A 160 8.05 19.05 14.16
C LYS A 160 8.61 19.17 15.59
N GLU A 161 8.79 18.05 16.29
CA GLU A 161 9.38 18.05 17.63
C GLU A 161 10.82 18.60 17.63
N LEU A 162 11.64 18.18 16.66
CA LEU A 162 13.00 18.73 16.47
C LEU A 162 12.97 20.22 16.17
N MET A 163 12.11 20.67 15.24
CA MET A 163 11.95 22.10 14.95
C MET A 163 11.54 22.91 16.17
N THR A 164 10.65 22.38 17.02
CA THR A 164 10.24 23.06 18.26
C THR A 164 11.39 23.12 19.27
N GLN A 165 12.18 22.05 19.40
CA GLN A 165 13.32 22.02 20.32
C GLN A 165 14.43 22.98 19.87
N GLU A 166 14.76 23.00 18.57
CA GLU A 166 15.71 23.94 17.99
C GLU A 166 15.23 25.39 18.15
N SER A 167 13.94 25.67 17.92
CA SER A 167 13.39 27.02 18.14
C SER A 167 13.48 27.46 19.61
N PHE A 168 13.30 26.54 20.54
CA PHE A 168 13.37 26.84 21.97
C PHE A 168 14.81 27.07 22.43
N SER A 169 15.77 26.28 21.91
CA SER A 169 17.21 26.48 22.14
C SER A 169 17.69 27.84 21.62
N MET A 170 17.30 28.20 20.39
CA MET A 170 17.63 29.51 19.81
C MET A 170 17.05 30.68 20.62
N THR A 171 15.83 30.52 21.15
CA THR A 171 15.20 31.56 21.99
C THR A 171 15.93 31.71 23.33
N ARG A 172 16.44 30.60 23.89
CA ARG A 172 17.18 30.60 25.16
C ARG A 172 18.57 31.23 25.03
N GLU A 173 19.30 30.91 23.96
CA GLU A 173 20.60 31.52 23.65
C GLU A 173 20.47 33.04 23.46
N GLN A 174 19.39 33.51 22.81
CA GLN A 174 19.13 34.95 22.64
C GLN A 174 18.80 35.68 23.95
N LEU A 175 18.18 35.01 24.92
CA LEU A 175 17.90 35.60 26.24
C LEU A 175 19.15 35.60 27.13
N GLU A 176 20.01 34.58 27.01
CA GLU A 176 21.30 34.50 27.73
C GLU A 176 22.33 35.53 27.19
N GLU A 177 22.31 35.86 25.89
CA GLU A 177 23.12 36.94 25.31
C GLU A 177 22.65 38.36 25.73
N ASP A 178 21.35 38.57 25.96
CA ASP A 178 20.81 39.85 26.41
C ASP A 178 21.10 40.10 27.91
N GLU A 179 21.03 39.07 28.76
CA GLU A 179 21.43 39.19 30.18
C GLU A 179 22.96 39.33 30.37
N GLY A 180 23.77 38.84 29.43
CA GLY A 180 25.23 39.04 29.42
C GLY A 180 25.68 40.48 29.13
N MET A 181 24.79 41.33 28.60
CA MET A 181 25.04 42.76 28.35
C MET A 181 24.38 43.70 29.36
N GLN A 182 23.77 43.18 30.44
CA GLN A 182 23.09 44.00 31.44
C GLN A 182 24.01 44.33 32.64
N ASN A 183 25.21 44.85 32.40
CA ASN A 183 26.09 45.30 33.50
C ASN A 183 26.94 46.52 33.16
N CYS A 184 26.33 47.56 32.58
CA CYS A 184 26.77 48.92 32.84
C CYS A 184 25.72 49.97 32.43
N TYR A 185 25.70 51.04 33.23
CA TYR A 185 25.09 52.35 33.02
C TYR A 185 23.69 52.61 33.61
N GLU A 186 23.65 53.73 34.33
CA GLU A 186 22.70 54.18 35.31
C GLU A 186 21.41 54.77 34.71
N LYS A 187 20.36 54.80 35.54
CA LYS A 187 19.05 55.46 35.32
C LYS A 187 19.18 57.00 35.33
N PRO A 188 18.25 57.79 34.71
CA PRO A 188 16.96 58.10 35.38
C PRO A 188 15.78 58.33 34.36
N PRO A 189 14.61 58.96 34.69
CA PRO A 189 13.31 58.26 34.65
C PRO A 189 12.23 58.88 33.70
N VAL A 190 11.06 58.20 33.66
CA VAL A 190 9.71 58.58 33.12
C VAL A 190 9.61 58.84 31.60
N THR A 191 8.69 58.24 30.83
CA THR A 191 7.24 58.11 30.98
C THR A 191 6.67 56.87 30.27
N SER A 192 5.42 56.55 30.64
CA SER A 192 4.64 55.34 30.39
C SER A 192 4.21 55.06 28.95
N ASN A 193 4.10 53.75 28.66
CA ASN A 193 3.26 53.09 27.65
C ASN A 193 3.73 53.04 26.19
N ALA A 194 4.74 52.21 25.92
CA ALA A 194 4.96 51.59 24.61
C ALA A 194 5.78 50.28 24.74
N LYS A 195 5.30 49.30 25.52
CA LYS A 195 6.02 48.03 25.72
C LYS A 195 5.11 46.81 25.57
N GLN A 196 4.43 46.65 24.43
CA GLN A 196 3.82 45.35 24.12
C GLN A 196 3.96 44.88 22.66
N ASN A 197 4.59 45.63 21.75
CA ASN A 197 4.58 45.25 20.32
C ASN A 197 5.95 45.18 19.62
N LEU A 198 7.09 45.27 20.33
CA LEU A 198 8.40 45.25 19.66
C LEU A 198 8.86 43.82 19.28
N SER A 199 8.44 42.80 20.03
CA SER A 199 8.89 41.42 19.83
C SER A 199 8.27 40.73 18.60
N VAL A 200 7.11 41.19 18.14
CA VAL A 200 6.42 40.59 16.97
C VAL A 200 6.98 41.13 15.65
N THR A 201 7.45 42.37 15.62
CA THR A 201 7.92 43.04 14.39
C THR A 201 9.29 42.54 13.91
N ILE A 202 10.13 42.00 14.80
CA ILE A 202 11.48 41.52 14.44
C ILE A 202 11.45 40.13 13.76
N LEU A 203 10.42 39.32 14.01
CA LEU A 203 10.29 37.97 13.42
C LEU A 203 9.83 37.98 11.95
N ALA A 204 9.03 38.96 11.53
CA ALA A 204 8.51 39.02 10.15
C ALA A 204 9.59 39.44 9.12
N SER A 205 10.58 40.24 9.53
CA SER A 205 11.60 40.78 8.61
C SER A 205 12.66 39.73 8.22
N ARG A 206 12.96 38.75 9.09
CA ARG A 206 13.98 37.72 8.80
C ARG A 206 13.46 36.54 7.97
N PHE A 207 12.17 36.22 8.03
CA PHE A 207 11.58 35.16 7.21
C PHE A 207 11.52 35.55 5.71
N ALA A 208 11.37 36.84 5.40
CA ALA A 208 11.35 37.33 4.03
C ALA A 208 12.73 37.30 3.33
N ALA A 209 13.83 37.30 4.09
CA ALA A 209 15.19 37.35 3.54
C ALA A 209 15.73 35.98 3.08
N ASN A 210 15.16 34.86 3.55
CA ASN A 210 15.67 33.51 3.26
C ASN A 210 14.96 32.75 2.13
N THR A 211 13.98 33.35 1.44
CA THR A 211 13.29 32.69 0.30
C THR A 211 13.95 32.94 -1.06
N ARG A 212 15.15 33.54 -1.10
CA ARG A 212 15.87 33.83 -2.36
C ARG A 212 17.33 33.42 -2.31
N LYS A 213 17.62 32.13 -2.10
CA LYS A 213 18.90 31.50 -2.49
C LYS A 213 18.78 29.99 -2.39
N GLY A 214 19.02 29.28 -3.50
CA GLY A 214 19.45 27.89 -3.43
C GLY A 214 18.73 26.86 -4.29
N VAL A 215 18.29 27.19 -5.50
CA VAL A 215 18.35 26.20 -6.59
C VAL A 215 19.80 26.22 -7.08
N GLN A 216 20.63 25.29 -6.62
CA GLN A 216 21.88 24.94 -7.30
C GLN A 216 22.33 23.52 -6.92
N LYS A 217 22.34 22.66 -7.93
CA LYS A 217 22.99 21.34 -8.01
C LYS A 217 24.49 21.51 -7.78
N VAL A 218 25.07 20.85 -6.77
CA VAL A 218 26.50 20.51 -6.75
C VAL A 218 26.69 19.12 -6.15
N THR A 219 27.41 18.31 -6.92
CA THR A 219 27.87 16.95 -6.68
C THR A 219 28.98 16.86 -5.63
N GLY A 220 28.99 15.77 -4.85
CA GLY A 220 30.23 15.15 -4.37
C GLY A 220 30.53 15.21 -2.87
N VAL A 221 30.50 14.02 -2.26
CA VAL A 221 31.32 13.53 -1.12
C VAL A 221 30.76 13.71 0.30
N THR A 222 30.12 12.62 0.74
CA THR A 222 30.06 11.99 2.07
C THR A 222 29.45 12.75 3.26
N ALA A 223 28.12 12.65 3.34
CA ALA A 223 27.41 12.34 4.58
C ALA A 223 26.37 11.25 4.26
N PRO A 224 26.11 10.25 5.12
CA PRO A 224 25.13 9.21 4.83
C PRO A 224 23.73 9.82 4.92
N SER A 225 23.26 10.38 3.81
CA SER A 225 21.88 10.81 3.61
C SER A 225 20.99 9.58 3.69
N LEU A 226 20.29 9.40 4.82
CA LEU A 226 19.14 8.50 4.96
C LEU A 226 17.95 9.04 4.15
N THR A 227 18.15 9.21 2.85
CA THR A 227 17.10 9.37 1.85
C THR A 227 16.87 8.01 1.22
N GLU A 228 16.49 7.02 2.03
CA GLU A 228 15.69 5.92 1.50
C GLU A 228 14.29 6.50 1.26
N GLU A 229 14.06 6.97 0.04
CA GLU A 229 12.71 7.21 -0.45
C GLU A 229 11.89 5.94 -0.16
N LEU A 230 10.80 6.11 0.61
CA LEU A 230 9.86 5.01 0.78
C LEU A 230 9.43 4.57 -0.62
N PRO A 231 9.61 3.29 -0.98
CA PRO A 231 9.24 2.82 -2.29
C PRO A 231 7.77 3.15 -2.53
N LYS A 232 7.52 3.83 -3.65
CA LYS A 232 6.19 4.14 -4.12
C LYS A 232 5.49 2.81 -4.35
N LEU A 233 4.59 2.46 -3.43
CA LEU A 233 3.71 1.31 -3.61
C LEU A 233 2.82 1.66 -4.80
N ALA A 234 3.09 1.06 -5.97
CA ALA A 234 2.17 1.15 -7.09
C ALA A 234 0.83 0.58 -6.62
N LYS A 235 -0.23 1.34 -6.84
CA LYS A 235 -1.59 0.83 -6.68
C LYS A 235 -1.74 -0.34 -7.66
N PRO A 236 -2.24 -1.52 -7.23
CA PRO A 236 -2.65 -2.56 -8.16
C PRO A 236 -3.57 -1.93 -9.21
N GLU A 237 -3.43 -2.31 -10.47
CA GLU A 237 -4.26 -1.76 -11.55
C GLU A 237 -5.73 -1.90 -11.16
N GLU A 238 -6.38 -0.76 -11.01
CA GLU A 238 -7.82 -0.74 -10.84
C GLU A 238 -8.44 -0.92 -12.22
N PRO A 239 -9.43 -1.83 -12.36
CA PRO A 239 -10.31 -1.78 -13.50
C PRO A 239 -10.91 -0.37 -13.57
N ASP A 240 -10.87 0.26 -14.74
CA ASP A 240 -11.54 1.55 -14.97
C ASP A 240 -13.06 1.30 -15.05
N PHE A 241 -13.83 1.93 -14.17
CA PHE A 241 -15.28 1.74 -14.02
C PHE A 241 -16.09 2.94 -14.51
N SER A 242 -15.50 3.83 -15.32
CA SER A 242 -16.17 5.03 -15.81
C SER A 242 -17.18 4.80 -16.94
N THR A 243 -17.40 3.56 -17.38
CA THR A 243 -18.43 3.22 -18.39
C THR A 243 -19.59 2.46 -17.77
N GLU A 244 -20.29 3.07 -16.82
CA GLU A 244 -21.68 2.71 -16.55
C GLU A 244 -22.53 3.57 -17.49
N VAL A 245 -23.05 2.95 -18.56
CA VAL A 245 -24.26 3.49 -19.20
C VAL A 245 -25.39 2.96 -18.35
N GLU A 246 -26.00 3.87 -17.57
CA GLU A 246 -27.29 3.63 -16.94
C GLU A 246 -28.32 3.40 -18.05
N ASP A 247 -28.88 2.19 -18.12
CA ASP A 247 -30.18 1.88 -18.72
C ASP A 247 -30.87 0.79 -17.86
#